data_AF-A0A917Z4C1-F1
#
_entry.id   AF-A0A917Z4C1-F1
#
_cell.length_a   1.000
_cell.length_b   1.000
_cell.length_c   1.000
_cell.angle_alpha   90.00
_cell.angle_beta   90.00
_cell.angle_gamma   90.00
#
_symmetry.space_group_name_H-M   'P 1'
#
loop_
_entity.id
_entity.type
_entity.pdbx_description
1 polymer ?
#
loop_
_entity_poly.entity_id
_entity_poly.type
_entity_poly.pdbx_seq_one_letter_code
_entity_poly.pdbx_strand_id
1 'polypeptide(L)'
;MHWQVYGDERARRLVRSGVAVAAPEWGHSVHVELDGLSSDRDYRYRFRVGPYVSALGRAGTAPHPLVYGGALAMAFVSCAQYEHGYFTS
;
A
#
# COMPACT_ATOMS: atom_id res chain seq x y z
N MET A 1 2.82 5.62 -14.92
CA MET A 1 2.91 4.43 -14.07
C MET A 1 1.52 3.87 -13.83
N HIS A 2 1.27 2.62 -14.22
CA HIS A 2 -0.01 1.97 -13.94
C HIS A 2 -0.03 1.45 -12.50
N TRP A 3 -1.16 1.58 -11.82
CA TRP A 3 -1.37 1.03 -10.49
C TRP A 3 -2.66 0.24 -10.43
N GLN A 4 -2.69 -0.77 -9.57
CA GLN A 4 -3.79 -1.71 -9.44
C GLN A 4 -3.98 -2.10 -7.97
N VAL A 5 -5.24 -2.17 -7.53
CA VAL A 5 -5.64 -2.62 -6.19
C VAL A 5 -6.64 -3.76 -6.31
N TYR A 6 -6.44 -4.79 -5.51
CA TYR A 6 -7.19 -6.04 -5.53
C TYR A 6 -7.85 -6.29 -4.18
N GLY A 7 -9.09 -6.80 -4.21
CA GLY A 7 -9.90 -7.09 -3.03
C GLY A 7 -9.75 -8.52 -2.49
N ASP A 8 -8.77 -9.27 -2.97
CA ASP A 8 -8.47 -10.63 -2.51
C ASP A 8 -6.96 -10.86 -2.42
N GLU A 9 -6.57 -11.84 -1.60
CA GLU A 9 -5.15 -12.13 -1.35
C GLU A 9 -4.39 -12.67 -2.55
N ARG A 10 -5.09 -13.31 -3.50
CA ARG A 10 -4.48 -13.89 -4.70
C ARG A 10 -4.38 -12.88 -5.85
N ALA A 11 -4.74 -11.61 -5.60
CA ALA A 11 -4.74 -10.53 -6.58
C ALA A 11 -5.49 -10.87 -7.88
N ARG A 12 -6.70 -11.45 -7.75
CA ARG A 12 -7.55 -11.86 -8.88
C ARG A 12 -8.69 -10.89 -9.15
N ARG A 13 -9.24 -10.29 -8.10
CA ARG A 13 -10.37 -9.36 -8.13
C ARG A 13 -9.87 -7.93 -8.09
N LEU A 14 -9.65 -7.35 -9.26
CA LEU A 14 -9.32 -5.92 -9.38
C LEU A 14 -10.50 -5.07 -8.90
N VAL A 15 -10.26 -4.17 -7.95
CA VAL A 15 -11.29 -3.28 -7.39
C VAL A 15 -11.07 -1.81 -7.75
N ARG A 16 -9.81 -1.41 -7.99
CA ARG A 16 -9.43 -0.07 -8.48
C ARG A 16 -8.17 -0.19 -9.33
N SER A 17 -8.04 0.70 -10.30
CA SER A 17 -6.81 0.85 -11.09
C SER A 17 -6.76 2.24 -11.72
N GLY A 18 -5.57 2.65 -12.12
CA GLY A 18 -5.39 3.90 -12.83
C GLY A 18 -3.97 4.09 -13.32
N VAL A 19 -3.68 5.33 -13.71
CA VAL A 19 -2.36 5.78 -14.14
C VAL A 19 -2.00 7.02 -13.34
N ALA A 20 -0.79 7.04 -12.82
CA ALA A 20 -0.19 8.22 -12.20
C ALA A 20 1.09 8.61 -12.95
N VAL A 21 1.39 9.91 -13.00
CA VAL A 21 2.61 10.44 -13.62
C VAL A 21 3.71 10.45 -12.56
N ALA A 22 4.83 9.79 -12.88
CA ALA A 22 6.03 9.78 -12.05
C ALA A 22 6.98 10.87 -12.55
N ALA A 23 6.79 12.11 -12.07
CA ALA A 23 7.49 13.26 -12.62
C ALA A 23 8.94 13.38 -12.08
N PRO A 24 9.93 13.80 -12.90
CA PRO A 24 11.33 13.92 -12.49
C PRO A 24 11.55 14.81 -11.26
N GLU A 25 10.77 15.88 -11.12
CA GLU A 25 10.80 16.83 -10.01
C GLU A 25 10.52 16.18 -8.64
N TRP A 26 9.86 15.02 -8.62
CA TRP A 26 9.60 14.21 -7.42
C TRP A 26 10.51 12.98 -7.35
N GLY A 27 11.61 12.96 -8.10
CA GLY A 27 12.50 11.80 -8.21
C GLY A 27 11.80 10.56 -8.80
N HIS A 28 10.80 10.77 -9.67
CA HIS A 28 9.92 9.71 -10.20
C HIS A 28 9.12 8.94 -9.13
N SER A 29 8.89 9.56 -7.97
CA SER A 29 7.98 9.03 -6.95
C SER A 29 6.52 9.09 -7.42
N VAL A 30 5.71 8.17 -6.92
CA VAL A 30 4.27 8.11 -7.20
C VAL A 30 3.50 7.96 -5.89
N HIS A 31 2.53 8.85 -5.69
CA HIS A 31 1.62 8.84 -4.57
C HIS A 31 0.20 8.66 -5.12
N VAL A 32 -0.51 7.64 -4.65
CA VAL A 32 -1.87 7.34 -5.07
C VAL A 32 -2.75 7.31 -3.83
N GLU A 33 -3.65 8.28 -3.75
CA GLU A 33 -4.67 8.35 -2.71
C GLU A 33 -5.96 7.73 -3.25
N LEU A 34 -6.59 6.88 -2.45
CA LEU A 34 -7.81 6.17 -2.81
C LEU A 34 -8.87 6.41 -1.75
N ASP A 35 -10.07 6.73 -2.22
CA ASP A 35 -11.28 6.81 -1.43
C ASP A 35 -12.26 5.66 -1.77
N GLY A 36 -13.36 5.59 -1.02
CA GLY A 36 -14.46 4.68 -1.31
C GLY A 36 -14.13 3.18 -1.24
N LEU A 37 -13.03 2.82 -0.58
CA LEU A 37 -12.72 1.43 -0.23
C LEU A 37 -13.56 1.01 0.98
N SER A 38 -13.91 -0.27 1.05
CA SER A 38 -14.60 -0.83 2.20
C SER A 38 -13.67 -0.82 3.41
N SER A 39 -14.15 -0.32 4.55
CA SER A 39 -13.44 -0.32 5.83
C SER A 39 -13.12 -1.73 6.32
N ASP A 40 -12.16 -1.82 7.24
CA ASP A 40 -11.73 -3.05 7.93
C ASP A 40 -11.38 -4.19 6.97
N ARG A 41 -10.61 -3.86 5.92
CA ARG A 41 -10.33 -4.82 4.84
C ARG A 41 -8.91 -4.76 4.35
N ASP A 42 -8.32 -5.93 4.15
CA ASP A 42 -7.06 -6.12 3.45
C ASP A 42 -7.23 -6.00 1.93
N TYR A 43 -6.28 -5.29 1.34
CA TYR A 43 -6.12 -5.12 -0.09
C TYR A 43 -4.70 -5.50 -0.50
N ARG A 44 -4.58 -5.99 -1.73
CA ARG A 44 -3.28 -6.17 -2.39
C ARG A 44 -3.10 -5.10 -3.45
N TYR A 45 -1.89 -4.60 -3.64
CA TYR A 45 -1.63 -3.60 -4.65
C TYR A 45 -0.31 -3.84 -5.37
N ARG A 46 -0.19 -3.33 -6.60
CA ARG A 46 1.06 -3.33 -7.36
C ARG A 46 1.11 -2.18 -8.34
N PHE A 47 2.32 -1.89 -8.80
CA PHE A 47 2.59 -0.92 -9.83
C PHE A 47 3.25 -1.57 -11.05
N ARG A 48 3.07 -0.95 -12.21
CA ARG A 48 3.67 -1.39 -13.48
C ARG A 48 4.14 -0.19 -14.30
N VAL A 49 5.34 -0.33 -14.88
CA VAL A 49 5.92 0.61 -15.84
C VAL A 49 6.47 -0.21 -17.01
N GLY A 50 5.87 -0.08 -18.19
CA GLY A 50 6.25 -0.88 -19.36
C GLY A 50 6.20 -2.39 -19.07
N PRO A 51 7.31 -3.13 -19.18
CA PRO A 51 7.39 -4.55 -18.84
C PRO A 51 7.62 -4.82 -17.34
N TYR A 52 8.02 -3.82 -16.56
CA TYR A 52 8.40 -3.98 -15.15
C TYR A 52 7.18 -3.95 -14.24
N VAL A 53 7.10 -4.92 -13.33
CA VAL A 53 6.00 -5.06 -12.36
C VAL A 53 6.61 -5.13 -10.96
N SER A 54 6.07 -4.35 -10.03
CA SER A 54 6.50 -4.38 -8.63
C SER A 54 6.13 -5.70 -7.95
N ALA A 55 6.78 -6.01 -6.83
CA ALA A 55 6.25 -6.97 -5.87
C ALA A 55 4.82 -6.57 -5.44
N LEU A 56 4.04 -7.56 -5.00
CA LEU A 56 2.69 -7.36 -4.51
C LEU A 56 2.74 -6.82 -3.07
N GLY A 57 2.30 -5.59 -2.87
CA GLY A 57 2.14 -4.99 -1.56
C GLY A 57 0.82 -5.38 -0.90
N ARG A 58 0.73 -5.16 0.42
CA ARG A 58 -0.49 -5.30 1.23
C ARG A 58 -0.77 -3.99 1.94
N ALA A 59 -2.02 -3.57 1.95
CA ALA A 59 -2.50 -2.46 2.75
C ALA A 59 -3.85 -2.82 3.36
N GLY A 60 -4.09 -2.40 4.60
CA GLY A 60 -5.38 -2.53 5.27
C GLY A 60 -6.06 -1.17 5.37
N THR A 61 -7.38 -1.14 5.19
CA THR A 61 -8.19 0.03 5.55
C THR A 61 -8.53 -0.01 7.03
N ALA A 62 -8.56 1.15 7.67
CA ALA A 62 -8.99 1.26 9.06
C ALA A 62 -10.46 0.79 9.21
N PRO A 63 -10.86 0.34 10.42
CA PRO A 63 -12.26 0.10 10.74
C PRO A 63 -13.13 1.33 10.52
N HIS A 64 -14.43 1.11 10.32
CA HIS A 64 -15.37 2.22 10.17
C HIS A 64 -15.37 3.09 11.44
N PRO A 65 -15.39 4.43 11.35
CA PRO A 65 -15.25 5.31 12.52
C PRO A 65 -16.28 5.13 13.64
N LEU A 66 -17.44 4.54 13.30
CA LEU A 66 -18.53 4.22 14.25
C LEU A 66 -18.45 2.80 14.83
N VAL A 67 -17.44 2.01 14.47
CA VAL A 67 -17.20 0.68 15.04
C VAL A 67 -16.26 0.82 16.23
N TYR A 68 -16.73 0.35 17.39
CA TYR A 68 -15.99 0.40 18.65
C TYR A 68 -15.67 -1.02 19.12
N GLY A 69 -14.50 -1.18 19.75
CA GLY A 69 -13.99 -2.47 20.19
C GLY A 69 -13.21 -3.22 19.09
N GLY A 70 -12.58 -4.33 19.46
CA GLY A 70 -11.68 -5.10 18.61
C GLY A 70 -10.23 -5.06 19.09
N ALA A 71 -9.46 -6.10 18.78
CA ALA A 71 -8.04 -6.16 19.11
C ALA A 71 -7.23 -5.36 18.07
N LEU A 72 -6.43 -4.41 18.54
CA LEU A 72 -5.45 -3.71 17.71
C LEU A 72 -4.06 -4.27 17.99
N ALA A 73 -3.44 -4.86 16.97
CA ALA A 73 -2.02 -5.17 16.97
C ALA A 73 -1.28 -4.10 16.16
N MET A 74 -0.37 -3.38 16.81
CA MET A 74 0.42 -2.31 16.20
C MET A 74 1.86 -2.40 16.67
N ALA A 75 2.79 -2.05 15.80
CA ALA A 75 4.19 -1.81 16.14
C ALA A 75 4.50 -0.33 15.97
N PHE A 76 5.30 0.21 16.88
CA PHE A 76 5.88 1.54 16.80
C PHE A 76 7.39 1.42 16.82
N VAL A 77 8.07 2.12 15.91
CA VAL A 77 9.52 2.12 15.78
C VAL A 77 10.02 3.53 15.48
N SER A 78 11.18 3.87 16.05
CA SER A 78 11.86 5.16 15.86
C SER A 78 13.38 4.94 15.80
N CYS A 79 14.14 5.98 15.47
CA CYS A 79 15.62 5.97 15.47
C CYS A 79 16.27 4.93 14.52
N ALA A 80 15.76 4.84 13.29
CA ALA A 80 16.23 3.90 12.26
C ALA A 80 17.53 4.38 11.55
N GLN A 81 18.59 4.69 12.31
CA GLN A 81 19.88 5.12 11.74
C GLN A 81 20.67 3.92 11.22
N TYR A 82 20.72 3.77 9.90
CA TYR A 82 21.32 2.61 9.22
C TYR A 82 22.81 2.38 9.54
N GLU A 83 23.58 3.45 9.76
CA GLU A 83 25.01 3.35 10.07
C GLU A 83 25.29 2.68 11.43
N HIS A 84 24.31 2.67 12.34
CA HIS A 84 24.46 2.07 13.67
C HIS A 84 24.09 0.59 13.72
N GLY A 85 23.57 0.01 12.63
CA GLY A 85 23.24 -1.41 12.56
C GLY A 85 22.25 -1.75 11.45
N TYR A 86 22.26 -3.02 11.03
CA TYR A 86 21.40 -3.54 9.98
C TYR A 86 20.00 -3.90 10.50
N PHE A 87 18.99 -3.76 9.63
CA PHE A 87 17.62 -4.27 9.89
C PHE A 87 17.55 -5.77 9.58
N THR A 88 18.15 -6.57 10.46
CA THR A 88 18.11 -8.03 10.39
C THR A 88 16.89 -8.58 11.12
N SER A 89 16.25 -9.59 10.54
CA SER A 89 15.11 -10.34 11.10
C SER A 89 15.55 -11.56 11.89
#